data_AF-A0A8T7CZ22-F1
#
_entry.id   AF-A0A8T7CZ22-F1
#
_cell.length_a   1.000
_cell.length_b   1.000
_cell.length_c   1.000
_cell.angle_alpha   90.00
_cell.angle_beta   90.00
_cell.angle_gamma   90.00
#
_symmetry.space_group_name_H-M   'P 1'
#
loop_
_entity.id
_entity.type
_entity.pdbx_description
1 polymer ?
#
loop_
_entity_poly.entity_id
_entity_poly.type
_entity_poly.pdbx_seq_one_letter_code
_entity_poly.pdbx_strand_id
1 'polypeptide(L)' 'MVKISACIISFNEEKKIEDCLKSLVGIADEIVVVDSNSTDNTVA' A
#
# COMPACT_ATOMS: atom_id res chain seq x y z
N MET A 1 8.81 -15.07 -16.23
CA MET A 1 8.05 -15.08 -14.96
C MET A 1 6.94 -14.05 -15.08
N VAL A 2 5.75 -14.31 -14.55
CA VAL A 2 4.62 -13.37 -14.62
C VAL A 2 4.85 -12.26 -13.59
N LYS A 3 4.60 -11.00 -13.96
CA LYS A 3 4.70 -9.87 -13.02
C LYS A 3 3.43 -9.74 -12.20
N ILE A 4 3.56 -9.41 -10.92
CA ILE A 4 2.46 -9.22 -9.98
C ILE A 4 2.42 -7.76 -9.54
N SER A 5 1.26 -7.11 -9.74
CA SER A 5 0.97 -5.79 -9.19
C SER A 5 0.04 -5.93 -7.98
N ALA A 6 0.41 -5.33 -6.86
CA ALA A 6 -0.44 -5.21 -5.68
C ALA A 6 -1.14 -3.85 -5.68
N CYS A 7 -2.46 -3.84 -5.80
CA CYS A 7 -3.27 -2.62 -5.75
C CYS A 7 -3.91 -2.48 -4.37
N ILE A 8 -3.64 -1.37 -3.68
CA ILE A 8 -4.14 -1.07 -2.33
C ILE A 8 -5.00 0.19 -2.42
N ILE A 9 -6.20 0.15 -1.85
CA ILE A 9 -7.02 1.34 -1.60
C ILE A 9 -6.91 1.65 -0.11
N SER A 10 -6.56 2.89 0.24
CA SER A 10 -6.38 3.32 1.63
C SER A 10 -7.32 4.47 2.01
N PHE A 11 -7.66 4.54 3.31
CA PHE A 11 -8.32 5.67 3.95
C PHE A 11 -8.03 5.65 5.45
N ASN A 12 -7.26 6.60 5.95
CA ASN A 12 -6.86 6.72 7.35
C ASN A 12 -6.20 5.46 7.95
N GLU A 13 -5.18 4.92 7.28
CA GLU A 13 -4.44 3.71 7.63
C GLU A 13 -3.01 4.00 8.14
N GLU A 14 -2.73 5.18 8.73
CA GLU A 14 -1.38 5.54 9.23
C GLU A 14 -0.77 4.50 10.17
N LYS A 15 -1.61 3.70 10.86
CA LYS A 15 -1.19 2.66 11.81
C LYS A 15 -0.88 1.30 11.19
N LYS A 16 -1.26 1.06 9.93
CA LYS A 16 -1.12 -0.25 9.28
C LYS A 16 -0.46 -0.20 7.92
N ILE A 17 -0.45 0.96 7.26
CA ILE A 17 0.05 1.09 5.88
C ILE A 17 1.51 0.61 5.77
N GLU A 18 2.35 0.90 6.77
CA GLU A 18 3.73 0.43 6.78
C GLU A 18 3.85 -1.10 6.82
N ASP A 19 3.14 -1.76 7.74
CA ASP A 19 3.16 -3.22 7.85
C ASP A 19 2.55 -3.91 6.62
N CYS A 20 1.51 -3.31 6.04
CA CYS A 20 0.92 -3.77 4.78
C CYS A 20 1.95 -3.74 3.64
N LEU A 21 2.64 -2.61 3.45
CA LEU A 21 3.67 -2.47 2.42
C LEU A 21 4.85 -3.43 2.64
N LYS A 22 5.31 -3.58 3.89
CA LYS A 22 6.36 -4.54 4.25
C LYS A 22 5.98 -5.98 3.92
N SER A 23 4.71 -6.35 4.11
CA SER A 23 4.23 -7.71 3.82
C SER A 23 4.28 -8.08 2.33
N LEU A 24 4.35 -7.08 1.45
CA LEU A 24 4.38 -7.28 -0.01
C LEU A 24 5.80 -7.36 -0.59
N VAL A 25 6.83 -7.07 0.23
CA VAL A 25 8.23 -7.14 -0.19
C VAL A 25 8.59 -8.56 -0.60
N GLY A 26 9.06 -8.71 -1.85
CA GLY A 26 9.40 -10.02 -2.42
C GLY A 26 8.21 -10.83 -2.94
N ILE A 27 6.98 -10.29 -2.85
CA ILE A 27 5.76 -10.91 -3.40
C ILE A 27 5.34 -10.18 -4.68
N ALA A 28 5.25 -8.84 -4.63
CA ALA A 28 4.83 -8.02 -5.75
C ALA A 28 6.02 -7.31 -6.40
N ASP A 29 5.98 -7.20 -7.73
CA ASP A 29 6.96 -6.43 -8.51
C ASP A 29 6.63 -4.92 -8.49
N GLU A 30 5.37 -4.58 -8.25
CA GLU A 30 4.84 -3.22 -8.24
C GLU A 30 3.77 -3.10 -7.16
N ILE A 31 3.73 -1.95 -6.48
CA ILE A 31 2.69 -1.60 -5.52
C ILE A 31 2.05 -0.28 -5.95
N VAL A 32 0.73 -0.29 -6.14
CA VAL A 32 -0.07 0.89 -6.47
C VAL A 32 -0.98 1.20 -5.28
N VAL A 33 -0.75 2.34 -4.63
CA VAL A 33 -1.58 2.82 -3.53
C VAL A 33 -2.50 3.92 -4.05
N VAL A 34 -3.80 3.74 -3.86
CA VAL A 34 -4.83 4.72 -4.14
C VAL A 34 -5.40 5.22 -2.82
N ASP A 35 -5.04 6.44 -2.46
CA ASP A 35 -5.54 7.06 -1.24
C ASP A 35 -6.91 7.73 -1.47
N SER A 36 -7.85 7.47 -0.57
CA SER A 36 -9.22 7.97 -0.66
C SER A 36 -9.39 9.31 0.08
N ASN A 37 -8.42 10.21 -0.06
CA ASN A 37 -8.32 11.49 0.66
C ASN A 37 -8.24 11.31 2.19
N SER A 38 -7.25 10.56 2.66
CA SER A 38 -6.94 10.43 4.07
C SER A 38 -6.67 11.80 4.71
N THR A 39 -7.08 11.94 5.97
CA THR A 39 -6.86 13.13 6.81
C THR A 39 -5.76 12.91 7.84
N ASP A 40 -5.07 11.77 7.77
CA ASP A 40 -3.99 11.35 8.64
C ASP A 40 -2.68 11.14 7.84
N ASN A 41 -1.68 10.51 8.46
CA ASN A 41 -0.36 10.33 7.83
C ASN A 41 -0.25 9.08 6.94
N THR A 42 -1.35 8.61 6.33
CA THR A 42 -1.33 7.42 5.43
C THR A 42 -0.34 7.57 4.26
N VAL A 43 -0.14 8.78 3.72
CA VAL A 43 0.74 9.06 2.56
C VAL A 43 1.70 10.24 2.83
N ALA A 44 2.07 10.47 4.10
CA ALA A 44 2.87 11.63 4.52
C ALA A 44 4.30 11.67 3.94
#